data_AF-A0A7N2REH9-F1
#
_entry.id   AF-A0A7N2REH9-F1
#
_cell.length_a   1.000
_cell.length_b   1.000
_cell.length_c   1.000
_cell.angle_alpha   90.00
_cell.angle_beta   90.00
_cell.angle_gamma   90.00
#
_symmetry.space_group_name_H-M   'P 1'
#
loop_
_entity.id
_entity.type
_entity.pdbx_description
1 polymer ?
#
loop_
_entity_poly.entity_id
_entity_poly.type
_entity_poly.pdbx_seq_one_letter_code
_entity_poly.pdbx_strand_id
1 'polypeptide(L)'
;MESSTSTMSPGSSKDKSLATNSAPNLSAMFESATGARLTASIPLIWKIKKFFNIGSEKSHKMAVSEVKEYAMNIVKEKKQKLEQLGEKESLDDDLLSSGFLTWYFWLLSQHPEVQSNVVKEIKEHSEEPAYEEVKDLVYIHASLCECMRLYPPVPLDTKEALNDDVLPGGMVVKKGMRVSYFPYAMGRLESLWGSDWAEFKPERWLQKEENSKSWRFVQRDSYHYPVFQAGPRICLGKEMAFLQMKRVVAGVLRWCQRLNEKLWNQSIIFPT
;
A
#
# COMPACT_ATOMS: atom_id res chain seq x y z
N MET A 1 57.34 -24.50 65.63
CA MET A 1 56.67 -24.83 66.91
C MET A 1 55.20 -24.94 66.57
N GLU A 2 54.74 -26.18 66.32
CA GLU A 2 53.83 -26.91 67.23
C GLU A 2 52.42 -26.29 67.18
N SER A 3 51.28 -26.98 67.07
CA SER A 3 50.92 -28.39 67.13
C SER A 3 49.40 -28.45 66.85
N SER A 4 48.98 -29.44 66.06
CA SER A 4 47.93 -30.44 66.37
C SER A 4 47.22 -30.30 67.75
N THR A 5 45.91 -30.46 67.95
CA THR A 5 45.01 -31.59 67.62
C THR A 5 43.58 -31.20 68.08
N SER A 6 42.55 -31.38 67.25
CA SER A 6 41.50 -32.41 67.32
C SER A 6 40.57 -32.40 68.54
N THR A 7 39.26 -32.24 68.29
CA THR A 7 38.20 -33.08 68.89
C THR A 7 37.11 -33.40 67.87
N MET A 8 36.64 -34.65 67.93
CA MET A 8 35.82 -35.40 66.98
C MET A 8 34.31 -35.20 67.14
N SER A 9 33.60 -35.48 66.04
CA SER A 9 32.19 -35.91 65.83
C SER A 9 31.63 -36.89 66.90
N PRO A 10 30.31 -37.23 66.98
CA PRO A 10 29.34 -37.37 65.87
C PRO A 10 27.85 -37.01 66.13
N GLY A 11 27.04 -36.92 65.07
CA GLY A 11 25.59 -36.78 65.21
C GLY A 11 24.80 -36.66 63.90
N SER A 12 24.37 -37.81 63.38
CA SER A 12 23.25 -38.11 62.45
C SER A 12 22.64 -37.02 61.55
N SER A 13 22.62 -37.36 60.26
CA SER A 13 21.85 -36.74 59.17
C SER A 13 20.36 -36.54 59.46
N LYS A 14 19.84 -35.34 59.22
CA LYS A 14 18.47 -35.09 58.74
C LYS A 14 18.42 -33.78 57.94
N ASP A 15 18.96 -33.79 56.73
CA ASP A 15 18.54 -32.85 55.69
C ASP A 15 17.38 -33.49 54.92
N LYS A 16 16.16 -32.98 55.13
CA LYS A 16 15.02 -33.25 54.25
C LYS A 16 15.10 -32.31 53.05
N SER A 17 15.87 -32.70 52.05
CA SER A 17 15.85 -32.09 50.72
C SER A 17 14.57 -32.49 49.98
N LEU A 18 13.70 -31.49 49.85
CA LEU A 18 12.96 -31.10 48.65
C LEU A 18 12.91 -32.09 47.45
N ALA A 19 11.69 -32.55 47.18
CA ALA A 19 11.14 -32.87 45.85
C ALA A 19 11.93 -33.84 44.94
N THR A 20 11.70 -35.14 45.15
CA THR A 20 11.67 -36.12 44.06
C THR A 20 10.39 -35.93 43.25
N ASN A 21 10.49 -35.65 41.94
CA ASN A 21 9.56 -36.19 40.93
C ASN A 21 10.18 -36.04 39.53
N SER A 22 10.60 -37.20 39.01
CA SER A 22 10.79 -37.61 37.61
C SER A 22 11.03 -36.53 36.55
N ALA A 23 12.23 -36.55 35.97
CA ALA A 23 12.54 -35.94 34.69
C ALA A 23 11.59 -36.41 33.56
N PRO A 24 11.22 -35.54 32.61
CA PRO A 24 10.38 -35.92 31.48
C PRO A 24 11.10 -36.96 30.61
N ASN A 25 10.40 -38.05 30.32
CA ASN A 25 10.93 -39.17 29.56
C ASN A 25 11.25 -38.74 28.12
N LEU A 26 12.54 -38.75 27.79
CA LEU A 26 13.09 -38.33 26.50
C LEU A 26 12.50 -39.15 25.34
N SER A 27 12.05 -40.39 25.59
CA SER A 27 11.36 -41.22 24.58
C SER A 27 9.98 -40.70 24.22
N ALA A 28 9.22 -40.16 25.19
CA ALA A 28 7.91 -39.55 24.94
C ALA A 28 8.03 -38.22 24.18
N MET A 29 9.13 -37.48 24.40
CA MET A 29 9.44 -36.28 23.61
C MET A 29 9.89 -36.62 22.19
N PHE A 30 10.61 -37.74 22.00
CA PHE A 30 10.95 -38.24 20.67
C PHE A 30 9.72 -38.77 19.92
N GLU A 31 8.81 -39.52 20.55
CA GLU A 31 7.55 -39.99 19.92
C GLU A 31 6.60 -38.84 19.55
N SER A 32 6.51 -37.80 20.38
CA SER A 32 5.75 -36.57 20.05
C SER A 32 6.38 -35.81 18.87
N ALA A 33 7.71 -35.80 18.78
CA ALA A 33 8.45 -35.16 17.70
C ALA A 33 8.43 -35.97 16.38
N THR A 34 8.32 -37.30 16.41
CA THR A 34 8.11 -38.12 15.21
C THR A 34 6.65 -38.11 14.74
N GLY A 35 5.66 -38.06 15.65
CA GLY A 35 4.25 -37.90 15.29
C GLY A 35 3.95 -36.60 14.53
N ALA A 36 4.64 -35.51 14.88
CA ALA A 36 4.50 -34.22 14.21
C ALA A 36 5.07 -34.21 12.76
N ARG A 37 6.01 -35.10 12.42
CA ARG A 37 6.66 -35.14 11.09
C ARG A 37 5.77 -35.75 10.00
N LEU A 38 4.76 -36.55 10.36
CA LEU A 38 3.77 -37.05 9.39
C LEU A 38 2.72 -36.00 8.98
N THR A 39 2.57 -34.92 9.78
CA THR A 39 1.56 -33.88 9.50
C THR A 39 2.08 -32.72 8.65
N ALA A 40 3.38 -32.68 8.36
CA ALA A 40 4.01 -31.58 7.64
C ALA A 40 3.88 -31.65 6.10
N SER A 41 3.32 -32.74 5.55
CA SER A 41 3.29 -32.95 4.09
C SER A 41 1.96 -33.44 3.51
N ILE A 42 0.82 -33.22 4.19
CA ILE A 42 -0.50 -33.62 3.65
C ILE A 42 -1.32 -32.36 3.29
N PRO A 43 -1.43 -31.99 1.99
CA PRO A 43 -2.21 -30.84 1.52
C PRO A 43 -3.68 -30.85 1.97
N LEU A 44 -4.23 -32.05 2.22
CA LEU A 44 -5.59 -32.24 2.71
C LEU A 44 -5.77 -31.73 4.13
N ILE A 45 -4.80 -31.97 5.03
CA ILE A 45 -4.85 -31.49 6.43
C ILE A 45 -4.70 -29.97 6.47
N TRP A 46 -3.86 -29.39 5.60
CA TRP A 46 -3.79 -27.94 5.44
C TRP A 46 -5.11 -27.36 4.92
N LYS A 47 -5.76 -27.99 3.93
CA LYS A 47 -7.08 -27.58 3.44
C LYS A 47 -8.18 -27.69 4.50
N ILE A 48 -8.18 -28.75 5.31
CA ILE A 48 -9.13 -28.94 6.42
C ILE A 48 -8.86 -27.91 7.53
N LYS A 49 -7.60 -27.65 7.90
CA LYS A 49 -7.23 -26.60 8.87
C LYS A 49 -7.60 -25.19 8.38
N LYS A 50 -7.41 -24.93 7.08
CA LYS A 50 -7.84 -23.70 6.39
C LYS A 50 -9.36 -23.55 6.38
N PHE A 51 -10.10 -24.65 6.20
CA PHE A 51 -11.57 -24.65 6.22
C PHE A 51 -12.14 -24.44 7.62
N PHE A 52 -11.52 -25.00 8.67
CA PHE A 52 -11.98 -24.87 10.05
C PHE A 52 -11.40 -23.68 10.83
N ASN A 53 -10.51 -22.88 10.22
CA ASN A 53 -9.93 -21.68 10.83
C ASN A 53 -9.23 -21.99 12.19
N ILE A 54 -8.50 -23.11 12.27
CA ILE A 54 -7.84 -23.60 13.49
C ILE A 54 -6.31 -23.59 13.32
N GLY A 55 -5.59 -23.02 14.29
CA GLY A 55 -4.12 -22.99 14.35
C GLY A 55 -3.50 -21.63 13.99
N SER A 56 -2.27 -21.65 13.46
CA SER A 56 -1.45 -20.45 13.17
C SER A 56 -2.13 -19.44 12.24
N GLU A 57 -3.02 -19.89 11.34
CA GLU A 57 -3.79 -19.02 10.44
C GLU A 57 -4.86 -18.19 11.20
N LYS A 58 -5.47 -18.73 12.27
CA LYS A 58 -6.38 -17.96 13.14
C LYS A 58 -5.62 -16.90 13.92
N SER A 59 -4.44 -17.26 14.45
CA SER A 59 -3.57 -16.28 15.13
C SER A 59 -3.10 -15.19 14.17
N HIS A 60 -2.76 -15.53 12.92
CA HIS A 60 -2.42 -14.52 11.90
C HIS A 60 -3.61 -13.63 11.52
N LYS A 61 -4.82 -14.20 11.35
CA LYS A 61 -6.02 -13.40 11.08
C LYS A 61 -6.36 -12.46 12.24
N MET A 62 -6.20 -12.91 13.49
CA MET A 62 -6.37 -12.07 14.68
C MET A 62 -5.30 -10.97 14.77
N ALA A 63 -4.03 -11.30 14.53
CA ALA A 63 -2.94 -10.31 14.53
C ALA A 63 -3.13 -9.27 13.41
N VAL A 64 -3.55 -9.70 12.22
CA VAL A 64 -3.85 -8.78 11.09
C VAL A 64 -5.09 -7.94 11.41
N SER A 65 -6.13 -8.50 12.05
CA SER A 65 -7.30 -7.70 12.44
C SER A 65 -6.97 -6.69 13.52
N GLU A 66 -6.11 -7.03 14.48
CA GLU A 66 -5.66 -6.14 15.54
C GLU A 66 -4.78 -5.01 14.98
N VAL A 67 -3.84 -5.32 14.08
CA VAL A 67 -3.04 -4.31 13.37
C VAL A 67 -3.94 -3.43 12.49
N LYS A 68 -4.95 -4.00 11.84
CA LYS A 68 -5.90 -3.25 11.00
C LYS A 68 -6.79 -2.34 11.85
N GLU A 69 -7.26 -2.83 13.00
CA GLU A 69 -8.05 -2.06 13.96
C GLU A 69 -7.22 -0.94 14.59
N TYR A 70 -5.98 -1.22 14.97
CA TYR A 70 -5.03 -0.23 15.45
C TYR A 70 -4.72 0.83 14.39
N ALA A 71 -4.47 0.43 13.14
CA ALA A 71 -4.28 1.35 12.03
C ALA A 71 -5.53 2.19 11.75
N MET A 72 -6.72 1.60 11.81
CA MET A 72 -7.99 2.33 11.67
C MET A 72 -8.24 3.29 12.82
N ASN A 73 -7.89 2.92 14.05
CA ASN A 73 -7.99 3.79 15.21
C ASN A 73 -7.01 4.96 15.10
N ILE A 74 -5.77 4.74 14.64
CA ILE A 74 -4.82 5.82 14.32
C ILE A 74 -5.38 6.72 13.23
N VAL A 75 -5.95 6.16 12.15
CA VAL A 75 -6.55 6.97 11.07
C VAL A 75 -7.74 7.77 11.57
N LYS A 76 -8.59 7.20 12.45
CA LYS A 76 -9.76 7.88 13.03
C LYS A 76 -9.34 8.99 14.00
N GLU A 77 -8.35 8.72 14.84
CA GLU A 77 -7.79 9.69 15.78
C GLU A 77 -7.05 10.81 15.04
N LYS A 78 -6.25 10.48 14.02
CA LYS A 78 -5.64 11.47 13.12
C LYS A 78 -6.70 12.26 12.36
N LYS A 79 -7.76 11.64 11.86
CA LYS A 79 -8.88 12.34 11.20
C LYS A 79 -9.55 13.34 12.14
N GLN A 80 -9.82 12.95 13.39
CA GLN A 80 -10.39 13.85 14.41
C GLN A 80 -9.41 14.96 14.82
N LYS A 81 -8.11 14.65 14.92
CA LYS A 81 -7.06 15.66 15.17
C LYS A 81 -6.85 16.59 13.98
N LEU A 82 -6.96 16.10 12.75
CA LEU A 82 -6.89 16.89 11.50
C LEU A 82 -8.12 17.80 11.34
N GLU A 83 -9.28 17.35 11.81
CA GLU A 83 -10.50 18.17 11.91
C GLU A 83 -10.38 19.25 13.01
N GLN A 84 -9.53 19.07 14.02
CA GLN A 84 -9.29 20.04 15.12
C GLN A 84 -8.04 20.91 14.97
N LEU A 85 -7.02 20.47 14.22
CA LEU A 85 -5.71 21.11 14.06
C LEU A 85 -5.45 21.40 12.59
N GLY A 86 -6.34 22.14 11.93
CA GLY A 86 -6.12 22.59 10.55
C GLY A 86 -4.65 22.97 10.32
N GLU A 87 -4.03 22.26 9.36
CA GLU A 87 -2.61 22.35 8.95
C GLU A 87 -1.56 21.88 9.98
N LYS A 88 -1.13 20.60 9.92
CA LYS A 88 0.31 20.27 10.11
C LYS A 88 0.80 18.85 9.84
N GLU A 89 -0.05 17.87 9.55
CA GLU A 89 0.43 16.49 9.28
C GLU A 89 0.50 16.15 7.79
N SER A 90 0.92 17.11 6.96
CA SER A 90 0.86 17.00 5.49
C SER A 90 2.17 17.33 4.77
N LEU A 91 3.19 17.84 5.44
CA LEU A 91 4.33 18.50 4.76
C LEU A 91 5.17 17.58 3.85
N ASP A 92 5.37 16.30 4.19
CA ASP A 92 6.17 15.38 3.36
C ASP A 92 5.32 14.68 2.27
N ASP A 93 4.05 14.37 2.56
CA ASP A 93 3.08 13.85 1.57
C ASP A 93 2.65 14.95 0.58
N ASP A 94 2.59 16.21 1.00
CA ASP A 94 2.21 17.37 0.19
C ASP A 94 3.27 17.73 -0.84
N LEU A 95 4.57 17.51 -0.61
CA LEU A 95 5.61 17.85 -1.58
C LEU A 95 5.57 16.95 -2.82
N LEU A 96 5.44 15.63 -2.60
CA LEU A 96 5.31 14.67 -3.71
C LEU A 96 3.94 14.79 -4.40
N SER A 97 2.88 15.01 -3.63
CA SER A 97 1.53 15.22 -4.17
C SER A 97 1.41 16.56 -4.90
N SER A 98 2.03 17.65 -4.43
CA SER A 98 1.99 18.97 -5.08
C SER A 98 2.79 19.01 -6.38
N GLY A 99 3.98 18.40 -6.42
CA GLY A 99 4.76 18.26 -7.64
C GLY A 99 3.98 17.47 -8.70
N PHE A 100 3.36 16.36 -8.31
CA PHE A 100 2.51 15.58 -9.18
C PHE A 100 1.25 16.35 -9.64
N LEU A 101 0.51 16.98 -8.73
CA LEU A 101 -0.71 17.71 -9.04
C LEU A 101 -0.42 18.90 -9.98
N THR A 102 0.77 19.50 -9.88
CA THR A 102 1.22 20.53 -10.83
C THR A 102 1.28 19.97 -12.26
N TRP A 103 1.91 18.82 -12.47
CA TRP A 103 1.91 18.14 -13.77
C TRP A 103 0.51 17.77 -14.23
N TYR A 104 -0.33 17.30 -13.31
CA TYR A 104 -1.71 16.92 -13.61
C TYR A 104 -2.54 18.12 -14.11
N PHE A 105 -2.53 19.24 -13.40
CA PHE A 105 -3.25 20.45 -13.83
C PHE A 105 -2.66 21.05 -15.10
N TRP A 106 -1.34 20.99 -15.29
CA TRP A 106 -0.73 21.38 -16.55
C TRP A 106 -1.22 20.50 -17.71
N LEU A 107 -1.24 19.17 -17.55
CA LEU A 107 -1.78 18.25 -18.56
C LEU A 107 -3.25 18.53 -18.86
N LEU A 108 -4.09 18.76 -17.85
CA LEU A 108 -5.48 19.15 -18.06
C LEU A 108 -5.59 20.46 -18.86
N SER A 109 -4.74 21.44 -18.61
CA SER A 109 -4.74 22.71 -19.36
C SER A 109 -4.39 22.54 -20.84
N GLN A 110 -3.64 21.49 -21.19
CA GLN A 110 -3.25 21.17 -22.56
C GLN A 110 -4.25 20.21 -23.26
N HIS A 111 -5.17 19.60 -22.50
CA HIS A 111 -6.13 18.59 -22.99
C HIS A 111 -7.57 18.96 -22.57
N PRO A 112 -8.20 19.95 -23.23
CA PRO A 112 -9.54 20.43 -22.87
C PRO A 112 -10.62 19.35 -22.87
N GLU A 113 -10.49 18.34 -23.73
CA GLU A 113 -11.37 17.18 -23.81
C GLU A 113 -11.29 16.32 -22.55
N VAL A 114 -10.08 16.08 -22.03
CA VAL A 114 -9.88 15.35 -20.78
C VAL A 114 -10.39 16.17 -19.61
N GLN A 115 -10.09 17.47 -19.58
CA GLN A 115 -10.62 18.39 -18.56
C GLN A 115 -12.14 18.39 -18.54
N SER A 116 -12.80 18.43 -19.71
CA SER A 116 -14.26 18.40 -19.83
C SER A 116 -14.85 17.11 -19.26
N ASN A 117 -14.26 15.96 -19.56
CA ASN A 117 -14.69 14.67 -19.03
C ASN A 117 -14.54 14.58 -17.50
N VAL A 118 -13.42 15.06 -16.95
CA VAL A 118 -13.19 15.17 -15.50
C VAL A 118 -14.24 16.06 -14.85
N VAL A 119 -14.48 17.25 -15.42
CA VAL A 119 -15.48 18.21 -14.95
C VAL A 119 -16.88 17.62 -14.96
N LYS A 120 -17.23 16.89 -16.02
CA LYS A 120 -18.51 16.21 -16.16
C LYS A 120 -18.70 15.17 -15.06
N GLU A 121 -17.69 14.32 -14.83
CA GLU A 121 -17.72 13.31 -13.78
C GLU A 121 -17.93 13.92 -12.38
N ILE A 122 -17.24 15.02 -12.08
CA ILE A 122 -17.42 15.75 -10.80
C ILE A 122 -18.86 16.26 -10.63
N LYS A 123 -19.47 16.78 -11.70
CA LYS A 123 -20.84 17.31 -11.65
C LYS A 123 -21.86 16.19 -11.41
N GLU A 124 -21.66 15.04 -12.02
CA GLU A 124 -22.55 13.87 -11.86
C GLU A 124 -22.56 13.33 -10.43
N HIS A 125 -21.47 13.51 -9.67
CA HIS A 125 -21.33 13.02 -8.28
C HIS A 125 -21.39 14.14 -7.22
N SER A 126 -21.77 15.36 -7.61
CA SER A 126 -21.68 16.57 -6.76
C SER A 126 -22.59 16.56 -5.52
N GLU A 127 -23.60 15.70 -5.47
CA GLU A 127 -24.57 15.63 -4.36
C GLU A 127 -24.26 14.52 -3.34
N GLU A 128 -23.21 13.73 -3.57
CA GLU A 128 -22.85 12.61 -2.70
C GLU A 128 -22.01 13.04 -1.48
N PRO A 129 -22.09 12.31 -0.35
CA PRO A 129 -21.18 12.52 0.77
C PRO A 129 -19.71 12.43 0.31
N ALA A 130 -18.86 13.37 0.74
CA ALA A 130 -17.46 13.56 0.29
C ALA A 130 -16.49 12.35 0.43
N TYR A 131 -16.97 11.20 0.92
CA TYR A 131 -16.22 9.95 0.98
C TYR A 131 -16.72 8.91 -0.06
N GLU A 132 -18.03 8.84 -0.32
CA GLU A 132 -18.60 8.01 -1.39
C GLU A 132 -18.30 8.63 -2.76
N GLU A 133 -18.43 9.96 -2.86
CA GLU A 133 -18.15 10.74 -4.07
C GLU A 133 -16.80 10.37 -4.72
N VAL A 134 -15.78 10.07 -3.91
CA VAL A 134 -14.40 9.87 -4.40
C VAL A 134 -14.17 8.46 -4.95
N LYS A 135 -14.95 7.47 -4.51
CA LYS A 135 -14.80 6.09 -4.98
C LYS A 135 -15.20 5.96 -6.44
N ASP A 136 -16.26 6.68 -6.84
CA ASP A 136 -16.89 6.53 -8.15
C ASP A 136 -16.31 7.48 -9.23
N LEU A 137 -15.31 8.31 -8.89
CA LEU A 137 -14.55 9.12 -9.84
C LEU A 137 -13.55 8.26 -10.64
N VAL A 138 -14.08 7.41 -11.52
CA VAL A 138 -13.35 6.43 -12.32
C VAL A 138 -12.48 7.11 -13.37
N TYR A 139 -13.00 8.13 -14.06
CA TYR A 139 -12.29 8.89 -15.08
C TYR A 139 -11.17 9.73 -14.46
N ILE A 140 -11.40 10.39 -13.33
CA ILE A 140 -10.33 11.05 -12.57
C ILE A 140 -9.28 10.04 -12.13
N HIS A 141 -9.69 8.85 -11.67
CA HIS A 141 -8.71 7.82 -11.30
C HIS A 141 -7.83 7.43 -12.49
N ALA A 142 -8.45 7.23 -13.66
CA ALA A 142 -7.76 6.94 -14.91
C ALA A 142 -6.81 8.05 -15.35
N SER A 143 -7.24 9.32 -15.31
CA SER A 143 -6.40 10.46 -15.68
C SER A 143 -5.24 10.65 -14.71
N LEU A 144 -5.43 10.39 -13.41
CA LEU A 144 -4.35 10.38 -12.41
C LEU A 144 -3.33 9.27 -12.69
N CYS A 145 -3.79 8.06 -13.05
CA CYS A 145 -2.90 6.96 -13.44
C CYS A 145 -2.09 7.30 -14.69
N GLU A 146 -2.74 7.88 -15.70
CA GLU A 146 -2.05 8.28 -16.93
C GLU A 146 -1.06 9.43 -16.70
N CYS A 147 -1.40 10.37 -15.82
CA CYS A 147 -0.50 11.44 -15.43
C CYS A 147 0.73 10.87 -14.72
N MET A 148 0.54 9.94 -13.77
CA MET A 148 1.65 9.30 -13.07
C MET A 148 2.49 8.38 -13.95
N ARG A 149 1.93 7.82 -15.03
CA ARG A 149 2.70 7.08 -16.04
C ARG A 149 3.72 7.99 -16.71
N LEU A 150 3.31 9.19 -17.09
CA LEU A 150 4.18 10.18 -17.72
C LEU A 150 5.05 10.91 -16.68
N TYR A 151 4.50 11.29 -15.54
CA TYR A 151 5.15 12.12 -14.53
C TYR A 151 5.00 11.45 -13.15
N PRO A 152 5.69 10.31 -12.93
CA PRO A 152 5.66 9.63 -11.63
C PRO A 152 6.30 10.51 -10.56
N PRO A 153 5.74 10.56 -9.32
CA PRO A 153 6.36 11.27 -8.21
C PRO A 153 7.78 10.76 -7.88
N VAL A 154 8.03 9.47 -8.10
CA VAL A 154 9.35 8.83 -7.93
C VAL A 154 9.80 8.28 -9.30
N PRO A 155 10.69 8.99 -10.02
CA PRO A 155 11.08 8.62 -11.38
C PRO A 155 12.12 7.48 -11.45
N LEU A 156 12.82 7.22 -10.34
CA LEU A 156 13.87 6.21 -10.18
C LEU A 156 13.74 5.57 -8.80
N ASP A 157 13.69 4.24 -8.75
CA ASP A 157 13.73 3.47 -7.50
C ASP A 157 14.93 2.53 -7.55
N THR A 158 15.62 2.42 -6.40
CA THR A 158 16.85 1.63 -6.26
C THR A 158 16.73 0.71 -5.05
N LYS A 159 17.02 -0.57 -5.25
CA LYS A 159 17.11 -1.59 -4.20
C LYS A 159 18.56 -2.06 -4.06
N GLU A 160 18.92 -2.56 -2.88
CA GLU A 160 20.24 -3.15 -2.63
C GLU A 160 20.10 -4.65 -2.38
N ALA A 161 20.97 -5.45 -3.00
CA ALA A 161 20.96 -6.90 -2.86
C ALA A 161 21.53 -7.31 -1.50
N LEU A 162 20.73 -8.02 -0.70
CA LEU A 162 21.16 -8.52 0.61
C LEU A 162 22.09 -9.74 0.51
N ASN A 163 21.93 -10.53 -0.55
CA ASN A 163 22.73 -11.71 -0.85
C ASN A 163 23.04 -11.74 -2.35
N ASP A 164 24.00 -12.57 -2.73
CA ASP A 164 24.23 -12.90 -4.14
C ASP A 164 22.98 -13.55 -4.75
N ASP A 165 22.62 -13.12 -5.95
CA ASP A 165 21.43 -13.59 -6.68
C ASP A 165 21.66 -13.55 -8.20
N VAL A 166 20.77 -14.19 -8.96
CA VAL A 166 20.77 -14.20 -10.43
C VAL A 166 19.40 -13.79 -10.93
N LEU A 167 19.33 -12.65 -11.63
CA LEU A 167 18.08 -12.16 -12.20
C LEU A 167 17.58 -13.09 -13.33
N PRO A 168 16.28 -13.07 -13.67
CA PRO A 168 15.70 -13.95 -14.70
C PRO A 168 16.39 -13.92 -16.08
N GLY A 169 17.12 -12.84 -16.41
CA GLY A 169 17.94 -12.72 -17.62
C GLY A 169 19.36 -13.32 -17.51
N GLY A 170 19.69 -14.01 -16.42
CA GLY A 170 21.02 -14.58 -16.15
C GLY A 170 22.03 -13.57 -15.58
N MET A 171 21.63 -12.33 -15.34
CA MET A 171 22.50 -11.30 -14.76
C MET A 171 22.78 -11.61 -13.29
N VAL A 172 24.06 -11.76 -12.95
CA VAL A 172 24.50 -11.99 -11.57
C VAL A 172 24.53 -10.66 -10.81
N VAL A 173 23.89 -10.63 -9.65
CA VAL A 173 23.88 -9.49 -8.73
C VAL A 173 24.55 -9.94 -7.44
N LYS A 174 25.60 -9.24 -7.02
CA LYS A 174 26.34 -9.53 -5.78
C LYS A 174 25.75 -8.79 -4.59
N LYS A 175 25.93 -9.34 -3.40
CA LYS A 175 25.61 -8.66 -2.15
C LYS A 175 26.18 -7.23 -2.14
N GLY A 176 25.35 -6.27 -1.76
CA GLY A 176 25.68 -4.84 -1.74
C GLY A 176 25.55 -4.12 -3.09
N MET A 177 25.31 -4.83 -4.19
CA MET A 177 25.02 -4.18 -5.47
C MET A 177 23.64 -3.52 -5.43
N ARG A 178 23.56 -2.33 -6.04
CA ARG A 178 22.32 -1.61 -6.24
C ARG A 178 21.69 -1.97 -7.58
N VAL A 179 20.41 -2.31 -7.55
CA VAL A 179 19.59 -2.59 -8.73
C VAL A 179 18.53 -1.51 -8.81
N SER A 180 18.50 -0.80 -9.93
CA SER A 180 17.60 0.34 -10.14
C SER A 180 16.66 0.08 -11.30
N TYR A 181 15.42 0.53 -11.17
CA TYR A 181 14.46 0.61 -12.27
C TYR A 181 13.93 2.04 -12.37
N PHE A 182 13.54 2.43 -13.58
CA PHE A 182 13.18 3.81 -13.90
C PHE A 182 11.69 3.86 -14.31
N PRO A 183 10.74 4.01 -13.36
CA PRO A 183 9.32 4.18 -13.69
C PRO A 183 9.07 5.25 -14.76
N TYR A 184 9.82 6.36 -14.73
CA TYR A 184 9.70 7.44 -15.71
C TYR A 184 10.00 6.98 -17.15
N ALA A 185 11.05 6.18 -17.33
CA ALA A 185 11.43 5.63 -18.62
C ALA A 185 10.47 4.51 -19.04
N MET A 186 10.14 3.61 -18.12
CA MET A 186 9.19 2.52 -18.35
C MET A 186 7.81 3.02 -18.77
N GLY A 187 7.36 4.13 -18.19
CA GLY A 187 6.14 4.82 -18.59
C GLY A 187 6.15 5.27 -20.06
N ARG A 188 7.32 5.41 -20.70
CA ARG A 188 7.48 5.90 -22.08
C ARG A 188 8.02 4.85 -23.05
N LEU A 189 8.08 3.59 -22.64
CA LEU A 189 8.51 2.53 -23.53
C LEU A 189 7.37 2.14 -24.47
N GLU A 190 7.58 2.32 -25.77
CA GLU A 190 6.65 1.88 -26.83
C GLU A 190 6.33 0.39 -26.73
N SER A 191 7.31 -0.44 -26.37
CA SER A 191 7.11 -1.88 -26.17
C SER A 191 6.14 -2.23 -25.04
N LEU A 192 5.94 -1.34 -24.07
CA LEU A 192 4.99 -1.53 -22.97
C LEU A 192 3.65 -0.85 -23.22
N TRP A 193 3.66 0.31 -23.88
CA TRP A 193 2.50 1.20 -23.96
C TRP A 193 1.91 1.38 -25.37
N GLY A 194 2.53 0.79 -26.39
CA GLY A 194 2.13 0.92 -27.78
C GLY A 194 2.66 2.19 -28.44
N SER A 195 2.35 2.39 -29.72
CA SER A 195 2.81 3.54 -30.50
C SER A 195 2.29 4.88 -29.99
N ASP A 196 1.17 4.88 -29.26
CA ASP A 196 0.58 6.05 -28.60
C ASP A 196 1.13 6.28 -27.18
N TRP A 197 2.31 5.73 -26.84
CA TRP A 197 2.92 5.88 -25.51
C TRP A 197 3.15 7.35 -25.11
N ALA A 198 3.38 8.24 -26.07
CA ALA A 198 3.67 9.65 -25.81
C ALA A 198 2.40 10.46 -25.50
N GLU A 199 1.22 9.95 -25.86
CA GLU A 199 -0.05 10.64 -25.67
C GLU A 199 -0.54 10.55 -24.22
N PHE A 200 -1.10 11.65 -23.72
CA PHE A 200 -1.83 11.65 -22.46
C PHE A 200 -3.27 11.18 -22.70
N LYS A 201 -3.52 9.89 -22.50
CA LYS A 201 -4.78 9.22 -22.87
C LYS A 201 -5.38 8.42 -21.70
N PRO A 202 -6.20 9.06 -20.83
CA PRO A 202 -6.84 8.38 -19.70
C PRO A 202 -7.64 7.13 -20.10
N GLU A 203 -8.20 7.10 -21.31
CA GLU A 203 -8.97 5.98 -21.86
C GLU A 203 -8.17 4.68 -21.91
N ARG A 204 -6.84 4.74 -21.86
CA ARG A 204 -5.96 3.56 -21.75
C ARG A 204 -6.24 2.71 -20.50
N TRP A 205 -6.83 3.33 -19.48
CA TRP A 205 -7.17 2.72 -18.20
C TRP A 205 -8.66 2.37 -18.10
N LEU A 206 -9.41 2.55 -19.19
CA LEU A 206 -10.86 2.42 -19.19
C LEU A 206 -11.32 1.39 -20.20
N GLN A 207 -12.41 0.70 -19.87
CA GLN A 207 -13.12 -0.19 -20.78
C GLN A 207 -14.60 0.17 -20.76
N LYS A 208 -15.20 0.28 -21.95
CA LYS A 208 -16.66 0.43 -22.07
C LYS A 208 -17.31 -0.92 -21.80
N GLU A 209 -18.33 -0.95 -20.95
CA GLU A 209 -19.17 -2.13 -20.80
C GLU A 209 -20.21 -2.17 -21.92
N GLU A 210 -20.45 -3.34 -22.51
CA GLU A 210 -21.33 -3.50 -23.68
C GLU A 210 -22.79 -3.07 -23.40
N ASN A 211 -23.20 -3.11 -22.12
CA ASN A 211 -24.58 -2.86 -21.69
C ASN A 211 -24.74 -1.60 -20.82
N SER A 212 -23.68 -0.84 -20.57
CA SER A 212 -23.72 0.38 -19.74
C SER A 212 -23.06 1.56 -20.45
N LYS A 213 -23.59 2.76 -20.22
CA LYS A 213 -22.93 4.01 -20.63
C LYS A 213 -21.73 4.36 -19.73
N SER A 214 -21.48 3.61 -18.66
CA SER A 214 -20.41 3.86 -17.70
C SER A 214 -19.09 3.21 -18.11
N TRP A 215 -18.00 3.88 -17.72
CA TRP A 215 -16.65 3.35 -17.85
C TRP A 215 -16.30 2.44 -16.68
N ARG A 216 -15.58 1.35 -16.96
CA ARG A 216 -14.94 0.53 -15.92
C ARG A 216 -13.44 0.76 -15.93
N PHE A 217 -12.86 1.01 -14.75
CA PHE A 217 -11.41 1.08 -14.59
C PHE A 217 -10.75 -0.29 -14.81
N VAL A 218 -9.65 -0.30 -15.56
CA VAL A 218 -8.82 -1.47 -15.81
C VAL A 218 -7.44 -1.21 -15.24
N GLN A 219 -7.18 -1.80 -14.08
CA GLN A 219 -5.87 -1.71 -13.45
C GLN A 219 -4.82 -2.44 -14.29
N ARG A 220 -3.69 -1.79 -14.54
CA ARG A 220 -2.50 -2.43 -15.13
C ARG A 220 -1.76 -3.24 -14.07
N ASP A 221 -1.05 -4.26 -14.54
CA ASP A 221 -0.17 -5.05 -13.69
C ASP A 221 0.93 -4.18 -13.05
N SER A 222 1.26 -4.43 -11.79
CA SER A 222 2.18 -3.58 -11.01
C SER A 222 3.62 -3.63 -11.52
N TYR A 223 4.03 -4.65 -12.28
CA TYR A 223 5.35 -4.71 -12.90
C TYR A 223 5.40 -3.93 -14.22
N HIS A 224 4.27 -3.81 -14.91
CA HIS A 224 4.13 -2.93 -16.10
C HIS A 224 4.00 -1.46 -15.69
N TYR A 225 3.35 -1.19 -14.57
CA TYR A 225 3.12 0.15 -14.02
C TYR A 225 3.60 0.24 -12.55
N PRO A 226 4.93 0.36 -12.32
CA PRO A 226 5.51 0.24 -10.98
C PRO A 226 5.55 1.56 -10.20
N VAL A 227 4.65 2.51 -10.48
CA VAL A 227 4.60 3.82 -9.78
C VAL A 227 4.40 3.64 -8.27
N PHE A 228 3.63 2.63 -7.87
CA PHE A 228 3.42 2.27 -6.46
C PHE A 228 4.21 1.01 -6.06
N GLN A 229 5.33 0.73 -6.75
CA GLN A 229 6.12 -0.49 -6.63
C GLN A 229 5.30 -1.77 -6.93
N ALA A 230 5.94 -2.93 -6.82
CA ALA A 230 5.32 -4.23 -7.05
C ALA A 230 5.75 -5.24 -5.98
N GLY A 231 5.01 -6.36 -5.89
CA GLY A 231 5.33 -7.45 -4.99
C GLY A 231 5.19 -7.10 -3.50
N PRO A 232 5.98 -7.74 -2.60
CA PRO A 232 5.87 -7.57 -1.15
C PRO A 232 6.13 -6.15 -0.62
N ARG A 233 6.69 -5.27 -1.44
CA ARG A 233 7.00 -3.88 -1.11
C ARG A 233 6.09 -2.88 -1.83
N ILE A 234 4.92 -3.34 -2.31
CA ILE A 234 3.89 -2.45 -2.85
C ILE A 234 3.58 -1.33 -1.85
N CYS A 235 3.40 -0.11 -2.36
CA CYS A 235 3.18 1.07 -1.55
C CYS A 235 1.90 0.93 -0.72
N LEU A 236 2.06 0.96 0.60
CA LEU A 236 0.96 0.87 1.55
C LEU A 236 0.01 2.09 1.45
N GLY A 237 0.54 3.24 1.03
CA GLY A 237 -0.20 4.50 0.90
C GLY A 237 -0.96 4.67 -0.41
N LYS A 238 -0.92 3.72 -1.36
CA LYS A 238 -1.52 3.85 -2.69
C LYS A 238 -2.97 4.33 -2.67
N GLU A 239 -3.82 3.64 -1.90
CA GLU A 239 -5.25 3.95 -1.84
C GLU A 239 -5.54 5.31 -1.20
N MET A 240 -4.78 5.66 -0.15
CA MET A 240 -4.88 6.96 0.51
C MET A 240 -4.46 8.09 -0.43
N ALA A 241 -3.36 7.90 -1.19
CA ALA A 241 -2.88 8.88 -2.15
C ALA A 241 -3.94 9.16 -3.22
N PHE A 242 -4.57 8.13 -3.80
CA PHE A 242 -5.66 8.34 -4.75
C PHE A 242 -6.86 9.07 -4.14
N LEU A 243 -7.24 8.73 -2.91
CA LEU A 243 -8.33 9.42 -2.20
C LEU A 243 -8.02 10.93 -2.04
N GLN A 244 -6.81 11.26 -1.58
CA GLN A 244 -6.38 12.65 -1.39
C GLN A 244 -6.30 13.41 -2.71
N MET A 245 -5.63 12.85 -3.73
CA MET A 245 -5.49 13.48 -5.04
C MET A 245 -6.84 13.75 -5.69
N LYS A 246 -7.75 12.76 -5.68
CA LYS A 246 -9.11 12.93 -6.23
C LYS A 246 -9.87 14.05 -5.52
N ARG A 247 -9.78 14.13 -4.19
CA ARG A 247 -10.42 15.21 -3.40
C ARG A 247 -9.88 16.58 -3.76
N VAL A 248 -8.56 16.72 -3.86
CA VAL A 248 -7.93 17.99 -4.23
C VAL A 248 -8.35 18.40 -5.65
N VAL A 249 -8.29 17.48 -6.61
CA VAL A 249 -8.72 17.73 -8.00
C VAL A 249 -10.18 18.16 -8.05
N ALA A 250 -11.08 17.41 -7.41
CA ALA A 250 -12.50 17.75 -7.37
C ALA A 250 -12.76 19.10 -6.68
N GLY A 251 -12.06 19.39 -5.57
CA GLY A 251 -12.16 20.66 -4.86
C GLY A 251 -11.70 21.86 -5.69
N VAL A 252 -10.52 21.76 -6.30
CA VAL A 252 -9.94 22.81 -7.15
C VAL A 252 -10.82 23.07 -8.37
N LEU A 253 -11.26 22.03 -9.08
CA LEU A 253 -12.08 22.21 -10.28
C LEU A 253 -13.47 22.76 -9.95
N ARG A 254 -14.11 22.34 -8.85
CA ARG A 254 -15.36 22.96 -8.36
C ARG A 254 -15.16 24.42 -8.00
N TRP A 255 -14.04 24.78 -7.40
CA TRP A 255 -13.72 26.17 -7.10
C TRP A 255 -13.53 27.00 -8.38
N CYS A 256 -12.77 26.49 -9.35
CA CYS A 256 -12.58 27.14 -10.65
C CYS A 256 -13.90 27.33 -11.41
N GLN A 257 -14.80 26.33 -11.40
CA GLN A 257 -16.12 26.43 -12.03
C GLN A 257 -16.97 27.54 -11.39
N ARG A 258 -17.03 27.60 -10.05
CA ARG A 258 -17.75 28.66 -9.34
C ARG A 258 -17.18 30.05 -9.61
N LEU A 259 -15.87 30.17 -9.76
CA LEU A 259 -15.25 31.44 -10.16
C LEU A 259 -15.61 31.81 -11.58
N ASN A 260 -15.55 30.87 -12.52
CA ASN A 260 -15.91 31.13 -13.91
C ASN A 260 -17.39 31.55 -14.00
N GLU A 261 -18.31 30.82 -13.37
CA GLU A 261 -19.73 31.19 -13.30
C GLU A 261 -19.94 32.57 -12.67
N LYS A 262 -19.19 32.93 -11.61
CA LYS A 262 -19.25 34.27 -11.02
C LYS A 262 -18.69 35.35 -11.96
N LEU A 263 -17.61 35.09 -12.68
CA LEU A 263 -17.00 36.04 -13.62
C LEU A 263 -17.90 36.25 -14.86
N TRP A 264 -18.54 35.21 -15.37
CA TRP A 264 -19.54 35.31 -16.44
C TRP A 264 -20.85 35.97 -15.96
N ASN A 265 -21.34 35.63 -14.76
CA ASN A 265 -22.53 36.28 -14.19
C ASN A 265 -22.27 37.71 -13.69
N GLN A 266 -21.01 38.11 -13.50
CA GLN A 266 -20.60 39.49 -13.23
C GLN A 266 -20.25 40.28 -14.51
N SER A 267 -20.33 39.66 -15.68
CA SER A 267 -20.23 40.34 -16.99
C SER A 267 -21.56 41.04 -17.37
N ILE A 268 -22.18 41.74 -16.41
CA ILE A 268 -23.07 42.89 -16.65
C ILE A 268 -22.28 44.16 -16.37
N ILE A 269 -21.04 44.25 -16.84
CA ILE A 269 -20.29 45.51 -16.92
C ILE A 269 -19.35 45.40 -18.11
N PHE A 270 -19.89 45.41 -19.33
CA PHE A 270 -19.33 46.07 -20.52
C PHE A 270 -20.38 45.89 -21.64
N PRO A 271 -21.26 46.88 -21.87
CA PRO A 271 -22.11 46.88 -23.05
C PRO A 271 -21.26 47.21 -24.28
N THR A 272 -21.49 46.43 -25.35
CA THR A 272 -21.08 46.62 -26.76
C THR A 272 -19.60 46.79 -27.08
#